data_AF-A0A6N2W2C8-F1
#
_entry.id   AF-A0A6N2W2C8-F1
#
_cell.length_a   1.000
_cell.length_b   1.000
_cell.length_c   1.000
_cell.angle_alpha   90.00
_cell.angle_beta   90.00
_cell.angle_gamma   90.00
#
_symmetry.space_group_name_H-M   'P 1'
#
loop_
_entity.id
_entity.type
_entity.pdbx_description
1 polymer ?
#
loop_
_entity_poly.entity_id
_entity_poly.type
_entity_poly.pdbx_seq_one_letter_code
_entity_poly.pdbx_strand_id
1 'polypeptide(L)'
;MEAPVIAAIITSIVSGGLTITKMYMDFRDKKRDRYSQEKSLENTQKAEDKRTKMQIDANIVWSARVEWIQNVRNITAELITVVNNYILSRDEDTQKELLEIIRKKSELLILYFGPDEKSSIEIDILNKTTNDSKNEKIVELIRKIRDEAAVYFLKENWKNEYHNNVSICEKCKESSAVYSRCEIIADESISPEEMEKRCKNHMEFNLEMASKYLRENSELRNDITELTEAMRIYLKLEWKRAKERTDM
;
A
#
# COMPACT_ATOMS: atom_id res chain seq x y z
N MET A 1 79.09 76.08 9.34
CA MET A 1 78.87 74.62 9.36
C MET A 1 77.82 74.36 10.42
N GLU A 2 76.60 73.88 10.09
CA GLU A 2 75.66 73.20 11.02
C GLU A 2 74.21 73.03 10.51
N ALA A 3 73.82 73.56 9.35
CA ALA A 3 72.48 73.29 8.79
C ALA A 3 72.23 71.87 8.23
N PRO A 4 73.20 71.18 7.57
CA PRO A 4 72.90 69.92 6.87
C PRO A 4 72.83 68.69 7.79
N VAL A 5 73.48 68.74 8.96
CA VAL A 5 73.51 67.60 9.91
C VAL A 5 72.17 67.48 10.67
N ILE A 6 71.58 68.60 11.05
CA ILE A 6 70.27 68.63 11.75
C ILE A 6 69.13 68.21 10.81
N ALA A 7 69.17 68.62 9.53
CA ALA A 7 68.18 68.22 8.54
C ALA A 7 68.22 66.71 8.20
N ALA A 8 69.41 66.10 8.18
CA ALA A 8 69.60 64.66 7.95
C ALA A 8 69.16 63.79 9.16
N ILE A 9 69.30 64.29 10.39
CA ILE A 9 68.84 63.63 11.61
C ILE A 9 67.31 63.69 11.72
N ILE A 10 66.70 64.81 11.35
CA ILE A 10 65.22 64.95 11.36
C ILE A 10 64.59 64.06 10.27
N THR A 11 65.18 63.97 9.08
CA THR A 11 64.65 63.13 7.99
C THR A 11 64.83 61.62 8.23
N SER A 12 65.90 61.19 8.93
CA SER A 12 66.11 59.78 9.29
C SER A 12 65.22 59.30 10.45
N ILE A 13 64.90 60.16 11.42
CA ILE A 13 63.93 59.86 12.49
C ILE A 13 62.49 59.79 11.93
N VAL A 14 62.14 60.70 11.02
CA VAL A 14 60.84 60.70 10.34
C VAL A 14 60.69 59.47 9.44
N SER A 15 61.74 59.06 8.72
CA SER A 15 61.70 57.84 7.90
C SER A 15 61.61 56.57 8.76
N GLY A 16 62.37 56.47 9.86
CA GLY A 16 62.33 55.33 10.78
C GLY A 16 60.98 55.19 11.52
N GLY A 17 60.37 56.30 11.94
CA GLY A 17 59.02 56.30 12.53
C GLY A 17 57.93 55.86 11.55
N LEU A 18 58.06 56.21 10.26
CA LEU A 18 57.16 55.74 9.20
C LEU A 18 57.30 54.24 8.92
N THR A 19 58.50 53.67 9.06
CA THR A 19 58.73 52.23 8.84
C THR A 19 58.15 51.38 9.99
N ILE A 20 58.33 51.80 11.24
CA ILE A 20 57.80 51.08 12.41
C ILE A 20 56.27 51.11 12.43
N THR A 21 55.67 52.26 12.11
CA THR A 21 54.21 52.39 12.02
C THR A 21 53.64 51.53 10.88
N LYS A 22 54.28 51.49 9.72
CA LYS A 22 53.93 50.56 8.63
C LYS A 22 54.03 49.09 9.05
N MET A 23 55.09 48.71 9.76
CA MET A 23 55.31 47.33 10.22
C MET A 23 54.25 46.90 11.26
N TYR A 24 53.85 47.81 12.15
CA TYR A 24 52.76 47.59 13.10
C TYR A 24 51.39 47.47 12.40
N MET A 25 51.11 48.33 11.41
CA MET A 25 49.90 48.24 10.60
C MET A 25 49.85 46.91 9.83
N ASP A 26 50.94 46.51 9.16
CA ASP A 26 51.02 45.24 8.43
C ASP A 26 50.83 44.02 9.34
N PHE A 27 51.39 44.03 10.55
CA PHE A 27 51.16 42.97 11.53
C PHE A 27 49.70 42.90 11.99
N ARG A 28 49.07 44.05 12.23
CA ARG A 28 47.66 44.15 12.62
C ARG A 28 46.73 43.70 11.49
N ASP A 29 47.02 44.09 10.26
CA ASP A 29 46.23 43.71 9.08
C ASP A 29 46.40 42.22 8.78
N LYS A 30 47.61 41.66 8.82
CA LYS A 30 47.84 40.19 8.73
C LYS A 30 47.09 39.40 9.81
N LYS A 31 46.95 39.94 11.03
CA LYS A 31 46.16 39.31 12.09
C LYS A 31 44.66 39.36 11.78
N ARG A 32 44.17 40.49 11.25
CA ARG A 32 42.77 40.66 10.82
C ARG A 32 42.43 39.75 9.64
N ASP A 33 43.34 39.64 8.67
CA ASP A 33 43.17 38.84 7.46
C ASP A 33 43.11 37.34 7.79
N ARG A 34 44.00 36.86 8.68
CA ARG A 34 43.94 35.47 9.19
C ARG A 34 42.62 35.17 9.89
N TYR A 35 42.21 36.05 10.80
CA TYR A 35 40.93 35.89 11.51
C TYR A 35 39.73 35.91 10.55
N SER A 36 39.76 36.78 9.53
CA SER A 36 38.74 36.84 8.49
C SER A 36 38.71 35.56 7.64
N GLN A 37 39.88 35.03 7.25
CA GLN A 37 40.00 33.76 6.53
C GLN A 37 39.50 32.58 7.35
N GLU A 38 39.88 32.46 8.63
CA GLU A 38 39.40 31.41 9.53
C GLU A 38 37.87 31.44 9.67
N LYS A 39 37.31 32.63 9.89
CA LYS A 39 35.85 32.81 9.98
C LYS A 39 35.14 32.50 8.67
N SER A 40 35.75 32.84 7.53
CA SER A 40 35.24 32.49 6.20
C SER A 40 35.25 30.97 5.98
N LEU A 41 36.33 30.30 6.38
CA LEU A 41 36.48 28.86 6.29
C LEU A 41 35.47 28.13 7.19
N GLU A 42 35.29 28.61 8.42
CA GLU A 42 34.31 28.08 9.37
C GLU A 42 32.87 28.24 8.85
N ASN A 43 32.53 29.40 8.27
CA ASN A 43 31.22 29.62 7.66
C ASN A 43 31.00 28.73 6.43
N THR A 44 32.04 28.51 5.63
CA THR A 44 31.99 27.61 4.47
C THR A 44 31.78 26.17 4.93
N GLN A 45 32.54 25.72 5.94
CA GLN A 45 32.40 24.40 6.52
C GLN A 45 31.00 24.17 7.10
N LYS A 46 30.47 25.14 7.87
CA LYS A 46 29.09 25.06 8.40
C LYS A 46 28.05 24.95 7.29
N ALA A 47 28.25 25.66 6.17
CA ALA A 47 27.35 25.58 5.03
C ALA A 47 27.46 24.21 4.33
N GLU A 48 28.66 23.65 4.21
CA GLU A 48 28.90 22.30 3.67
C GLU A 48 28.32 21.21 4.57
N ASP A 49 28.54 21.28 5.88
CA ASP A 49 28.00 20.35 6.87
C ASP A 49 26.47 20.36 6.83
N LYS A 50 25.85 21.54 6.73
CA LYS A 50 24.39 21.67 6.57
C LYS A 50 23.88 21.01 5.29
N ARG A 51 24.56 21.24 4.16
CA ARG A 51 24.21 20.60 2.87
C ARG A 51 24.35 19.08 2.94
N THR A 52 25.45 18.60 3.51
CA THR A 52 25.72 17.17 3.69
C THR A 52 24.64 16.53 4.56
N LYS A 53 24.28 17.14 5.69
CA LYS A 53 23.19 16.65 6.55
C LYS A 53 21.86 16.58 5.79
N MET A 54 21.49 17.64 5.07
CA MET A 54 20.27 17.64 4.26
C MET A 54 20.26 16.53 3.21
N GLN A 55 21.40 16.23 2.59
CA GLN A 55 21.53 15.13 1.63
C GLN A 55 21.40 13.76 2.31
N ILE A 56 22.01 13.57 3.48
CA ILE A 56 21.91 12.34 4.26
C ILE A 56 20.46 12.11 4.70
N ASP A 57 19.82 13.11 5.29
CA ASP A 57 18.44 13.02 5.78
C ASP A 57 17.47 12.69 4.63
N ALA A 58 17.61 13.37 3.48
CA ALA A 58 16.83 13.09 2.29
C ALA A 58 17.07 11.67 1.74
N ASN A 59 18.32 11.18 1.77
CA ASN A 59 18.65 9.85 1.31
C ASN A 59 18.07 8.76 2.23
N ILE A 60 18.12 8.97 3.55
CA ILE A 60 17.53 8.05 4.54
C ILE A 60 16.02 7.93 4.31
N VAL A 61 15.33 9.06 4.16
CA VAL A 61 13.86 9.07 3.96
C VAL A 61 13.49 8.41 2.65
N TRP A 62 14.23 8.71 1.57
CA TRP A 62 14.02 8.08 0.28
C TRP A 62 14.21 6.56 0.34
N SER A 63 15.30 6.09 0.96
CA SER A 63 15.58 4.66 1.11
C SER A 63 14.48 3.96 1.93
N ALA A 64 14.05 4.54 3.04
CA ALA A 64 12.96 4.01 3.85
C ALA A 64 11.64 3.93 3.04
N ARG A 65 11.33 4.96 2.24
CA ARG A 65 10.12 4.95 1.40
C ARG A 65 10.19 3.90 0.30
N VAL A 66 11.33 3.74 -0.35
CA VAL A 66 11.54 2.70 -1.38
C VAL A 66 11.42 1.31 -0.78
N GLU A 67 12.04 1.06 0.38
CA GLU A 67 11.95 -0.21 1.09
C GLU A 67 10.49 -0.53 1.45
N TRP A 68 9.77 0.45 2.01
CA TRP A 68 8.34 0.33 2.30
C TRP A 68 7.54 -0.05 1.03
N ILE A 69 7.78 0.63 -0.10
CA ILE A 69 7.10 0.33 -1.39
C ILE A 69 7.37 -1.11 -1.83
N GLN A 70 8.62 -1.59 -1.74
CA GLN A 70 8.97 -2.95 -2.15
C GLN A 70 8.32 -4.00 -1.25
N ASN A 71 8.33 -3.78 0.05
CA ASN A 71 7.70 -4.68 1.01
C ASN A 71 6.18 -4.79 0.76
N VAL A 72 5.50 -3.65 0.58
CA VAL A 72 4.07 -3.63 0.26
C VAL A 72 3.79 -4.36 -1.06
N ARG A 73 4.60 -4.14 -2.10
CA ARG A 73 4.47 -4.84 -3.38
C ARG A 73 4.62 -6.36 -3.22
N ASN A 74 5.61 -6.81 -2.46
CA ASN A 74 5.88 -8.23 -2.25
C ASN A 74 4.73 -8.90 -1.49
N ILE A 75 4.30 -8.33 -0.37
CA ILE A 75 3.19 -8.90 0.42
C ILE A 75 1.88 -8.87 -0.38
N THR A 76 1.63 -7.84 -1.18
CA THR A 76 0.46 -7.79 -2.08
C THR A 76 0.50 -8.93 -3.09
N ALA A 77 1.64 -9.14 -3.76
CA ALA A 77 1.79 -10.21 -4.74
C ALA A 77 1.61 -11.59 -4.09
N GLU A 78 2.22 -11.81 -2.93
CA GLU A 78 2.06 -13.05 -2.16
C GLU A 78 0.60 -13.29 -1.76
N LEU A 79 -0.11 -12.27 -1.28
CA LEU A 79 -1.53 -12.35 -0.93
C LEU A 79 -2.38 -12.74 -2.16
N ILE A 80 -2.17 -12.07 -3.30
CA ILE A 80 -2.88 -12.38 -4.55
C ILE A 80 -2.60 -13.82 -4.98
N THR A 81 -1.35 -14.27 -4.91
CA THR A 81 -0.96 -15.64 -5.27
C THR A 81 -1.63 -16.67 -4.36
N VAL A 82 -1.58 -16.49 -3.05
CA VAL A 82 -2.16 -17.47 -2.11
C VAL A 82 -3.68 -17.54 -2.27
N VAL A 83 -4.38 -16.42 -2.47
CA VAL A 83 -5.83 -16.43 -2.70
C VAL A 83 -6.18 -17.16 -4.00
N ASN A 84 -5.42 -16.95 -5.08
CA ASN A 84 -5.63 -17.69 -6.32
C ASN A 84 -5.37 -19.19 -6.16
N ASN A 85 -4.31 -19.57 -5.46
CA ASN A 85 -4.01 -20.98 -5.16
C ASN A 85 -5.12 -21.61 -4.31
N TYR A 86 -5.64 -20.87 -3.33
CA TYR A 86 -6.74 -21.32 -2.48
C TYR A 86 -7.99 -21.60 -3.31
N ILE A 87 -8.39 -20.68 -4.19
CA ILE A 87 -9.55 -20.86 -5.08
C ILE A 87 -9.38 -22.08 -6.01
N LEU A 88 -8.16 -22.40 -6.43
CA LEU A 88 -7.87 -23.52 -7.34
C LEU A 88 -7.61 -24.85 -6.62
N SER A 89 -7.47 -24.82 -5.29
CA SER A 89 -7.18 -26.00 -4.50
C SER A 89 -8.37 -26.98 -4.47
N ARG A 90 -8.06 -28.27 -4.33
CA ARG A 90 -9.05 -29.35 -4.43
C ARG A 90 -9.21 -30.17 -3.16
N ASP A 91 -8.21 -30.17 -2.29
CA ASP A 91 -8.18 -30.91 -1.04
C ASP A 91 -8.34 -29.97 0.16
N GLU A 92 -9.04 -30.47 1.18
CA GLU A 92 -9.44 -29.68 2.35
C GLU A 92 -8.26 -29.28 3.23
N ASP A 93 -7.20 -30.10 3.30
CA ASP A 93 -6.03 -29.82 4.12
C ASP A 93 -5.22 -28.65 3.53
N THR A 94 -4.99 -28.66 2.21
CA THR A 94 -4.38 -27.52 1.50
C THR A 94 -5.25 -26.27 1.61
N GLN A 95 -6.58 -26.39 1.54
CA GLN A 95 -7.49 -25.26 1.73
C GLN A 95 -7.30 -24.61 3.11
N LYS A 96 -7.23 -25.40 4.17
CA LYS A 96 -7.00 -24.91 5.54
C LYS A 96 -5.65 -24.21 5.66
N GLU A 97 -4.58 -24.80 5.13
CA GLU A 97 -3.24 -24.21 5.15
C GLU A 97 -3.21 -22.85 4.41
N LEU A 98 -3.75 -22.82 3.19
CA LEU A 98 -3.79 -21.61 2.38
C LEU A 98 -4.65 -20.51 3.02
N LEU A 99 -5.77 -20.87 3.67
CA LEU A 99 -6.61 -19.92 4.39
C LEU A 99 -5.87 -19.27 5.58
N GLU A 100 -5.06 -20.03 6.31
CA GLU A 100 -4.20 -19.49 7.37
C GLU A 100 -3.13 -18.53 6.81
N ILE A 101 -2.58 -18.85 5.64
CA ILE A 101 -1.62 -17.96 4.97
C ILE A 101 -2.32 -16.68 4.49
N ILE A 102 -3.52 -16.78 3.91
CA ILE A 102 -4.34 -15.62 3.52
C ILE A 102 -4.54 -14.70 4.73
N ARG A 103 -4.97 -15.25 5.87
CA ARG A 103 -5.14 -14.47 7.12
C ARG A 103 -3.87 -13.73 7.49
N LYS A 104 -2.74 -14.44 7.59
CA LYS A 104 -1.44 -13.85 7.98
C LYS A 104 -0.99 -12.75 7.01
N LYS A 105 -1.11 -12.98 5.71
CA LYS A 105 -0.67 -12.01 4.69
C LYS A 105 -1.60 -10.80 4.62
N SER A 106 -2.90 -10.99 4.79
CA SER A 106 -3.87 -9.88 4.92
C SER A 106 -3.54 -8.99 6.12
N GLU A 107 -3.34 -9.57 7.31
CA GLU A 107 -2.98 -8.78 8.51
C GLU A 107 -1.66 -8.03 8.31
N LEU A 108 -0.63 -8.69 7.78
CA LEU A 108 0.65 -8.05 7.52
C LEU A 108 0.54 -6.91 6.50
N LEU A 109 -0.24 -7.09 5.44
CA LEU A 109 -0.46 -6.04 4.46
C LEU A 109 -1.16 -4.84 5.07
N ILE A 110 -2.18 -5.07 5.91
CA ILE A 110 -2.92 -4.02 6.63
C ILE A 110 -1.98 -3.18 7.50
N LEU A 111 -0.97 -3.77 8.15
CA LEU A 111 -0.02 -3.04 8.99
C LEU A 111 0.78 -1.96 8.24
N TYR A 112 0.89 -2.03 6.91
CA TYR A 112 1.56 -0.99 6.13
C TYR A 112 0.69 0.27 5.91
N PHE A 113 -0.62 0.18 6.15
CA PHE A 113 -1.58 1.25 5.92
C PHE A 113 -2.01 1.86 7.26
N GLY A 114 -1.47 3.04 7.58
CA GLY A 114 -1.93 3.83 8.72
C GLY A 114 -3.28 4.49 8.43
N PRO A 115 -4.00 4.94 9.49
CA PRO A 115 -5.27 5.63 9.32
C PRO A 115 -5.10 6.91 8.49
N ASP A 116 -6.09 7.22 7.66
CA ASP A 116 -6.11 8.46 6.90
C ASP A 116 -6.34 9.66 7.83
N GLU A 117 -5.65 10.78 7.59
CA GLU A 117 -5.81 12.00 8.41
C GLU A 117 -7.21 12.61 8.31
N LYS A 118 -7.93 12.36 7.21
CA LYS A 118 -9.29 12.84 6.96
C LYS A 118 -10.10 11.71 6.35
N SER A 119 -11.27 11.44 6.93
CA SER A 119 -12.23 10.52 6.34
C SER A 119 -13.06 11.25 5.28
N SER A 120 -12.95 10.85 4.02
CA SER A 120 -13.92 11.22 2.97
C SER A 120 -14.94 10.08 2.81
N ILE A 121 -16.20 10.44 2.53
CA ILE A 121 -17.28 9.45 2.32
C ILE A 121 -17.25 8.91 0.89
N GLU A 122 -16.76 9.70 -0.07
CA GLU A 122 -16.70 9.35 -1.49
C GLU A 122 -15.23 9.23 -1.90
N ILE A 123 -14.69 8.02 -1.81
CA ILE A 123 -13.29 7.72 -2.13
C ILE A 123 -13.27 6.72 -3.28
N ASP A 124 -12.72 7.17 -4.41
CA ASP A 124 -12.35 6.28 -5.50
C ASP A 124 -10.94 5.72 -5.25
N ILE A 125 -10.87 4.44 -4.85
CA ILE A 125 -9.62 3.72 -4.62
C ILE A 125 -8.75 3.66 -5.90
N LEU A 126 -9.37 3.76 -7.08
CA LEU A 126 -8.73 3.73 -8.39
C LEU A 126 -8.36 5.12 -8.93
N ASN A 127 -8.53 6.17 -8.13
CA ASN A 127 -8.15 7.53 -8.50
C ASN A 127 -6.65 7.58 -8.89
N LYS A 128 -6.32 8.06 -10.08
CA LYS A 128 -4.94 8.01 -10.61
C LYS A 128 -4.07 9.21 -10.22
N THR A 129 -4.59 10.17 -9.47
CA THR A 129 -3.91 11.45 -9.20
C THR A 129 -3.48 11.62 -7.75
N THR A 130 -4.18 11.00 -6.79
CA THR A 130 -3.84 11.10 -5.36
C THR A 130 -4.07 9.78 -4.59
N ASN A 131 -3.37 9.63 -3.46
CA ASN A 131 -3.57 8.57 -2.48
C ASN A 131 -4.34 9.02 -1.24
N ASP A 132 -4.76 10.28 -1.18
CA ASP A 132 -5.42 10.83 -0.01
C ASP A 132 -6.71 10.06 0.29
N SER A 133 -6.93 9.71 1.56
CA SER A 133 -8.10 8.96 2.04
C SER A 133 -8.21 7.52 1.54
N LYS A 134 -7.18 6.94 0.90
CA LYS A 134 -7.28 5.59 0.32
C LYS A 134 -6.91 4.46 1.28
N ASN A 135 -6.18 4.75 2.35
CA ASN A 135 -5.63 3.70 3.21
C ASN A 135 -6.76 2.87 3.82
N GLU A 136 -7.79 3.52 4.36
CA GLU A 136 -8.93 2.83 4.96
C GLU A 136 -9.68 1.98 3.94
N LYS A 137 -9.84 2.46 2.70
CA LYS A 137 -10.50 1.68 1.62
C LYS A 137 -9.68 0.48 1.15
N ILE A 138 -8.36 0.61 1.11
CA ILE A 138 -7.47 -0.53 0.85
C ILE A 138 -7.60 -1.56 1.98
N VAL A 139 -7.61 -1.12 3.24
CA VAL A 139 -7.78 -2.01 4.39
C VAL A 139 -9.15 -2.71 4.36
N GLU A 140 -10.23 -1.99 4.08
CA GLU A 140 -11.57 -2.56 3.89
C GLU A 140 -11.57 -3.64 2.81
N LEU A 141 -10.97 -3.38 1.64
CA LEU A 141 -10.88 -4.33 0.53
C LEU A 141 -10.07 -5.58 0.91
N ILE A 142 -8.94 -5.42 1.60
CA ILE A 142 -8.12 -6.56 2.07
C ILE A 142 -8.90 -7.43 3.06
N ARG A 143 -9.66 -6.81 3.98
CA ARG A 143 -10.54 -7.54 4.93
C ARG A 143 -11.64 -8.28 4.19
N LYS A 144 -12.30 -7.62 3.23
CA LYS A 144 -13.34 -8.24 2.40
C LYS A 144 -12.80 -9.48 1.68
N ILE A 145 -11.64 -9.41 1.04
CA ILE A 145 -10.99 -10.55 0.38
C ILE A 145 -10.73 -11.70 1.36
N ARG A 146 -10.19 -11.40 2.55
CA ARG A 146 -9.93 -12.40 3.60
C ARG A 146 -11.22 -13.08 4.05
N ASP A 147 -12.26 -12.31 4.29
CA ASP A 147 -13.53 -12.79 4.83
C ASP A 147 -14.31 -13.60 3.79
N GLU A 148 -14.31 -13.15 2.53
CA GLU A 148 -14.88 -13.88 1.39
C GLU A 148 -14.12 -15.18 1.09
N ALA A 149 -12.78 -15.18 1.21
CA ALA A 149 -12.01 -16.42 1.11
C ALA A 149 -12.43 -17.43 2.18
N ALA A 150 -12.70 -17.01 3.42
CA ALA A 150 -13.08 -17.91 4.51
C ALA A 150 -14.43 -18.64 4.26
N VAL A 151 -15.32 -18.07 3.45
CA VAL A 151 -16.63 -18.67 3.13
C VAL A 151 -16.72 -19.22 1.71
N TYR A 152 -15.67 -19.10 0.90
CA TYR A 152 -15.66 -19.49 -0.51
C TYR A 152 -16.11 -20.94 -0.76
N PHE A 153 -15.46 -21.91 -0.10
CA PHE A 153 -15.79 -23.33 -0.29
C PHE A 153 -17.12 -23.72 0.35
N LEU A 154 -17.56 -23.00 1.38
CA LEU A 154 -18.90 -23.19 1.95
C LEU A 154 -19.98 -22.80 0.92
N LYS A 155 -19.83 -21.64 0.27
CA LYS A 155 -20.71 -21.20 -0.82
C LYS A 155 -20.64 -22.14 -2.04
N GLU A 156 -19.46 -22.68 -2.35
CA GLU A 156 -19.28 -23.65 -3.43
C GLU A 156 -20.03 -24.96 -3.15
N ASN A 157 -19.99 -25.43 -1.90
CA ASN A 157 -20.74 -26.60 -1.46
C ASN A 157 -22.26 -26.36 -1.54
N TRP A 158 -22.74 -25.22 -1.04
CA TRP A 158 -24.16 -24.87 -1.15
C TRP A 158 -24.61 -24.79 -2.60
N LYS A 159 -23.84 -24.12 -3.47
CA LYS A 159 -24.13 -24.08 -4.92
C LYS A 159 -24.32 -25.48 -5.49
N ASN A 160 -23.41 -26.41 -5.18
CA ASN A 160 -23.47 -27.79 -5.68
C ASN A 160 -24.68 -28.54 -5.11
N GLU A 161 -25.01 -28.34 -3.83
CA GLU A 161 -26.20 -28.91 -3.19
C GLU A 161 -27.49 -28.44 -3.87
N TYR A 162 -27.66 -27.13 -4.04
CA TYR A 162 -28.80 -26.55 -4.76
C TYR A 162 -28.87 -27.06 -6.20
N HIS A 163 -27.73 -27.15 -6.90
CA HIS A 163 -27.71 -27.68 -8.26
C HIS A 163 -28.15 -29.16 -8.32
N ASN A 164 -27.67 -29.98 -7.39
CA ASN A 164 -28.08 -31.39 -7.29
C ASN A 164 -29.58 -31.53 -7.00
N ASN A 165 -30.13 -30.63 -6.19
CA ASN A 165 -31.53 -30.62 -5.79
C ASN A 165 -32.48 -30.31 -6.95
N VAL A 166 -32.01 -29.68 -8.05
CA VAL A 166 -32.81 -29.49 -9.27
C VAL A 166 -33.26 -30.84 -9.86
N SER A 167 -32.36 -31.83 -9.87
CA SER A 167 -32.62 -33.16 -10.44
C SER A 167 -33.58 -34.02 -9.60
N ILE A 168 -33.91 -33.60 -8.37
CA ILE A 168 -34.76 -34.40 -7.47
C ILE A 168 -36.17 -34.52 -8.05
N CYS A 169 -36.73 -33.45 -8.62
CA CYS A 169 -38.05 -33.48 -9.23
C CYS A 169 -38.13 -34.45 -10.42
N GLU A 170 -37.10 -34.46 -11.27
CA GLU A 170 -37.01 -35.39 -12.42
C GLU A 170 -36.97 -36.84 -11.93
N LYS A 171 -36.12 -37.14 -10.93
CA LYS A 171 -36.03 -38.46 -10.31
C LYS A 171 -37.33 -38.90 -9.63
N CYS A 172 -38.06 -37.96 -9.01
CA CYS A 172 -39.35 -38.26 -8.39
C CYS A 172 -40.44 -38.59 -9.42
N LYS A 173 -40.37 -38.02 -10.63
CA LYS A 173 -41.30 -38.34 -11.74
C LYS A 173 -41.06 -39.73 -12.33
N GLU A 174 -39.80 -40.19 -12.37
CA GLU A 174 -39.41 -41.44 -13.02
C GLU A 174 -39.64 -42.72 -12.18
N SER A 175 -39.90 -42.60 -10.88
CA SER A 175 -40.06 -43.75 -9.99
C SER A 175 -41.34 -43.70 -9.16
N SER A 176 -42.29 -44.58 -9.48
CA SER A 176 -43.49 -44.82 -8.66
C SER A 176 -43.17 -45.37 -7.26
N ALA A 177 -41.98 -45.93 -7.03
CA ALA A 177 -41.52 -46.41 -5.73
C ALA A 177 -40.91 -45.29 -4.84
N VAL A 178 -40.54 -44.15 -5.44
CA VAL A 178 -40.08 -42.93 -4.74
C VAL A 178 -41.24 -41.96 -4.50
N TYR A 179 -42.38 -42.19 -5.17
CA TYR A 179 -43.61 -41.40 -5.08
C TYR A 179 -44.11 -41.17 -3.65
N SER A 180 -44.06 -42.20 -2.80
CA SER A 180 -44.51 -42.13 -1.41
C SER A 180 -43.46 -41.58 -0.42
N ARG A 181 -42.27 -41.20 -0.91
CA ARG A 181 -41.14 -40.67 -0.08
C ARG A 181 -40.56 -39.35 -0.58
N CYS A 182 -41.01 -38.83 -1.72
CA CYS A 182 -40.52 -37.58 -2.25
C CYS A 182 -41.21 -36.41 -1.53
N GLU A 183 -40.57 -35.84 -0.52
CA GLU A 183 -41.11 -34.75 0.33
C GLU A 183 -41.68 -33.56 -0.46
N ILE A 184 -41.25 -33.36 -1.71
CA ILE A 184 -41.69 -32.29 -2.62
C ILE A 184 -43.12 -32.54 -3.17
N ILE A 185 -43.52 -33.81 -3.34
CA ILE A 185 -44.79 -34.24 -3.97
C ILE A 185 -45.57 -35.29 -3.16
N ALA A 186 -45.17 -35.58 -1.92
CA ALA A 186 -45.66 -36.69 -1.08
C ALA A 186 -47.08 -36.49 -0.50
N ASP A 187 -48.03 -36.02 -1.29
CA ASP A 187 -49.45 -36.07 -0.95
C ASP A 187 -50.23 -36.67 -2.12
N GLU A 188 -50.78 -37.86 -1.86
CA GLU A 188 -51.51 -38.71 -2.81
C GLU A 188 -52.81 -38.04 -3.33
N SER A 189 -53.20 -36.91 -2.73
CA SER A 189 -54.43 -36.17 -3.05
C SER A 189 -54.21 -35.02 -4.05
N ILE A 190 -52.97 -34.77 -4.47
CA ILE A 190 -52.61 -33.62 -5.32
C ILE A 190 -52.89 -33.92 -6.80
N SER A 191 -53.47 -32.96 -7.53
CA SER A 191 -53.66 -33.09 -8.98
C SER A 191 -52.31 -33.08 -9.73
N PRO A 192 -52.23 -33.71 -10.92
CA PRO A 192 -51.02 -33.66 -11.74
C PRO A 192 -50.53 -32.23 -12.04
N GLU A 193 -51.45 -31.28 -12.20
CA GLU A 193 -51.11 -29.86 -12.42
C GLU A 193 -50.42 -29.22 -11.21
N GLU A 194 -50.92 -29.49 -10.01
CA GLU A 194 -50.34 -28.95 -8.78
C GLU A 194 -49.00 -29.64 -8.43
N MET A 195 -48.84 -30.93 -8.78
CA MET A 195 -47.54 -31.61 -8.73
C MET A 195 -46.51 -30.96 -9.66
N GLU A 196 -46.89 -30.66 -10.90
CA GLU A 196 -46.01 -30.02 -11.87
C GLU A 196 -45.59 -28.62 -11.40
N LYS A 197 -46.54 -27.86 -10.86
CA LYS A 197 -46.30 -26.54 -10.28
C LYS A 197 -45.32 -26.59 -9.10
N ARG A 198 -45.48 -27.55 -8.18
CA ARG A 198 -44.54 -27.73 -7.06
C ARG A 198 -43.15 -28.10 -7.54
N CYS A 199 -43.05 -29.01 -8.51
CA CYS A 199 -41.76 -29.37 -9.12
C CYS A 199 -41.08 -28.16 -9.75
N LYS A 200 -41.84 -27.38 -10.53
CA LYS A 200 -41.33 -26.17 -11.17
C LYS A 200 -40.83 -25.15 -10.15
N ASN A 201 -41.61 -24.86 -9.11
CA ASN A 201 -41.21 -23.92 -8.05
C ASN A 201 -39.95 -24.38 -7.31
N HIS A 202 -39.84 -25.68 -7.01
CA HIS A 202 -38.64 -26.25 -6.40
C HIS A 202 -37.42 -26.08 -7.30
N MET A 203 -37.53 -26.42 -8.59
CA MET A 203 -36.45 -26.25 -9.55
C MET A 203 -36.02 -24.78 -9.67
N GLU A 204 -36.98 -23.86 -9.81
CA GLU A 204 -36.72 -22.42 -9.92
C GLU A 204 -35.99 -21.88 -8.69
N PHE A 205 -36.45 -22.22 -7.48
CA PHE A 205 -35.80 -21.82 -6.23
C PHE A 205 -34.35 -22.33 -6.14
N ASN A 206 -34.13 -23.61 -6.45
CA ASN A 206 -32.79 -24.20 -6.38
C ASN A 206 -31.85 -23.60 -7.44
N LEU A 207 -32.34 -23.33 -8.65
CA LEU A 207 -31.57 -22.65 -9.70
C LEU A 207 -31.22 -21.21 -9.30
N GLU A 208 -32.15 -20.48 -8.68
CA GLU A 208 -31.91 -19.12 -8.17
C GLU A 208 -30.82 -19.13 -7.10
N MET A 209 -30.91 -20.04 -6.13
CA MET A 209 -29.94 -20.16 -5.04
C MET A 209 -28.55 -20.58 -5.55
N ALA A 210 -28.47 -21.54 -6.47
CA ALA A 210 -27.20 -21.92 -7.10
C ALA A 210 -26.57 -20.72 -7.85
N SER A 211 -27.39 -19.96 -8.59
CA SER A 211 -26.94 -18.75 -9.31
C SER A 211 -26.45 -17.65 -8.36
N LYS A 212 -27.13 -17.48 -7.22
CA LYS A 212 -26.72 -16.54 -6.15
C LYS A 212 -25.32 -16.85 -5.65
N TYR A 213 -25.06 -18.09 -5.22
CA TYR A 213 -23.75 -18.46 -4.67
C TYR A 213 -22.64 -18.45 -5.74
N LEU A 214 -22.96 -18.78 -7.00
CA LEU A 214 -22.03 -18.61 -8.10
C LEU A 214 -21.61 -17.14 -8.25
N ARG A 215 -22.57 -16.21 -8.21
CA ARG A 215 -22.30 -14.78 -8.30
C ARG A 215 -21.47 -14.29 -7.11
N GLU A 216 -21.88 -14.61 -5.89
CA GLU A 216 -21.14 -14.23 -4.68
C GLU A 216 -19.70 -14.74 -4.69
N ASN A 217 -19.46 -16.00 -5.10
CA ASN A 217 -18.09 -16.53 -5.22
C ASN A 217 -17.28 -15.87 -6.35
N SER A 218 -17.93 -15.34 -7.39
CA SER A 218 -17.25 -14.60 -8.44
C SER A 218 -16.76 -13.22 -7.97
N GLU A 219 -17.40 -12.65 -6.94
CA GLU A 219 -17.02 -11.33 -6.40
C GLU A 219 -15.62 -11.36 -5.78
N LEU A 220 -15.20 -12.46 -5.15
CA LEU A 220 -13.84 -12.60 -4.63
C LEU A 220 -12.78 -12.40 -5.73
N ARG A 221 -13.03 -12.89 -6.96
CA ARG A 221 -12.11 -12.66 -8.09
C ARG A 221 -12.10 -11.20 -8.54
N ASN A 222 -13.26 -10.53 -8.47
CA ASN A 222 -13.36 -9.11 -8.78
C ASN A 222 -12.62 -8.27 -7.74
N ASP A 223 -12.75 -8.59 -6.46
CA ASP A 223 -12.06 -7.91 -5.36
C ASP A 223 -10.53 -8.06 -5.47
N ILE A 224 -10.04 -9.27 -5.83
CA ILE A 224 -8.60 -9.49 -6.11
C ILE A 224 -8.13 -8.61 -7.28
N THR A 225 -8.95 -8.49 -8.32
CA THR A 225 -8.65 -7.66 -9.50
C THR A 225 -8.60 -6.18 -9.12
N GLU A 226 -9.57 -5.73 -8.33
CA GLU A 226 -9.63 -4.37 -7.81
C GLU A 226 -8.44 -4.07 -6.90
N LEU A 227 -8.05 -4.97 -5.99
CA LEU A 227 -6.88 -4.81 -5.14
C LEU A 227 -5.61 -4.71 -5.97
N THR A 228 -5.47 -5.56 -6.99
CA THR A 228 -4.32 -5.51 -7.91
C THR A 228 -4.19 -4.13 -8.55
N GLU A 229 -5.30 -3.58 -9.00
CA GLU A 229 -5.32 -2.27 -9.67
C GLU A 229 -5.13 -1.11 -8.71
N ALA A 230 -5.80 -1.13 -7.56
CA ALA A 230 -5.61 -0.18 -6.47
C ALA A 230 -4.14 -0.12 -6.06
N MET A 231 -3.50 -1.26 -5.83
CA MET A 231 -2.10 -1.34 -5.43
C MET A 231 -1.13 -0.90 -6.53
N ARG A 232 -1.43 -1.21 -7.81
CA ARG A 232 -0.63 -0.71 -8.94
C ARG A 232 -0.61 0.82 -8.98
N ILE A 233 -1.78 1.43 -8.81
CA ILE A 233 -1.94 2.89 -8.85
C ILE A 233 -1.31 3.51 -7.60
N TYR A 234 -1.66 3.01 -6.42
CA TYR A 234 -1.21 3.54 -5.14
C TYR A 234 0.31 3.56 -5.05
N LEU A 235 0.97 2.43 -5.34
CA LEU A 235 2.42 2.32 -5.27
C LEU A 235 3.12 3.14 -6.35
N LYS A 236 2.47 3.39 -7.50
CA LYS A 236 3.02 4.27 -8.54
C LYS A 236 3.03 5.73 -8.08
N LEU A 237 1.98 6.17 -7.39
CA LEU A 237 1.90 7.50 -6.80
C LEU A 237 2.94 7.65 -5.68
N GLU A 238 3.12 6.63 -4.83
CA GLU A 238 4.16 6.67 -3.80
C GLU A 238 5.58 6.67 -4.36
N TRP A 239 5.80 5.94 -5.44
CA TRP A 239 7.07 5.99 -6.14
C TRP A 239 7.35 7.37 -6.74
N LYS A 240 6.31 8.07 -7.23
CA LYS A 240 6.43 9.44 -7.73
C LYS A 240 6.78 10.41 -6.60
N ARG A 241 6.06 10.35 -5.47
CA ARG A 241 6.35 11.13 -4.26
C ARG A 241 7.79 10.93 -3.77
N ALA A 242 8.25 9.68 -3.71
CA ALA A 242 9.64 9.37 -3.36
C ALA A 242 10.66 10.01 -4.33
N LYS A 243 10.38 10.01 -5.64
CA LYS A 243 11.28 10.56 -6.66
C LYS A 243 11.36 12.09 -6.63
N GLU A 244 10.22 12.75 -6.48
CA GLU A 244 10.14 14.20 -6.63
C GLU A 244 10.79 14.95 -5.45
N ARG A 245 11.10 14.27 -4.34
CA ARG A 245 11.62 14.86 -3.09
C ARG A 245 10.76 16.03 -2.58
N THR A 246 9.55 16.18 -3.11
CA THR A 246 8.63 17.24 -2.77
C THR A 246 7.92 16.88 -1.48
N ASP A 247 8.09 17.79 -0.53
CA ASP A 247 7.49 17.89 0.79
C ASP A 247 7.99 16.85 1.81
N MET A 248 9.21 17.11 2.29
CA MET A 248 9.51 17.10 3.72
C MET A 248 9.63 18.54 4.23
#